data_AF-A0A0N4WFY5-F1
#
_entry.id   AF-A0A0N4WFY5-F1
#
_cell.length_a   1.000
_cell.length_b   1.000
_cell.length_c   1.000
_cell.angle_alpha   90.00
_cell.angle_beta   90.00
_cell.angle_gamma   90.00
#
_symmetry.space_group_name_H-M   'P 1'
#
loop_
_entity.id
_entity.type
_entity.pdbx_description
1 polymer ?
#
loop_
_entity_poly.entity_id
_entity_poly.type
_entity_poly.pdbx_seq_one_letter_code
_entity_poly.pdbx_strand_id
1 'polypeptide(L)'
;MSKRSGICGGRMCMQLAPFHALFQSFYSESLKVLDRFLILGSNTLKELKNAIECPSDNHVFEDVSERPVSNEDLCKNRYPSSYFFFHDTFYVDVEARTSYDITSEVRSWALERGLGKTEVADMNTTRIVDLKCRLGAPYLYLHVGACEHLITFNNVTLRSYKA
;
A
#
# COMPACT_ATOMS: atom_id res chain seq x y z
N MET A 1 -30.26 -20.52 34.27
CA MET A 1 -30.31 -19.12 33.77
C MET A 1 -29.11 -18.41 34.39
N SER A 2 -28.10 -17.87 33.74
CA SER A 2 -27.85 -17.39 32.39
C SER A 2 -26.33 -17.51 32.16
N LYS A 3 -25.88 -18.25 31.14
CA LYS A 3 -24.50 -18.12 30.64
C LYS A 3 -24.55 -17.11 29.51
N ARG A 4 -24.11 -15.88 29.77
CA ARG A 4 -23.80 -14.90 28.73
C ARG A 4 -22.70 -15.49 27.86
N SER A 5 -23.08 -16.02 26.70
CA SER A 5 -22.15 -16.39 25.64
C SER A 5 -21.48 -15.10 25.17
N GLY A 6 -20.20 -14.96 25.52
CA GLY A 6 -19.36 -13.87 25.05
C GLY A 6 -19.38 -13.84 23.53
N ILE A 7 -19.66 -12.67 22.97
CA ILE A 7 -19.52 -12.37 21.55
C ILE A 7 -18.03 -12.52 21.24
N CYS A 8 -17.63 -13.66 20.69
CA CYS A 8 -16.28 -13.88 20.20
C CYS A 8 -16.08 -12.93 19.02
N GLY A 9 -15.24 -11.92 19.21
CA GLY A 9 -14.97 -10.86 18.24
C GLY A 9 -14.50 -11.45 16.91
N GLY A 10 -15.36 -11.40 15.91
CA GLY A 10 -14.99 -11.83 14.57
C GLY A 10 -13.92 -10.90 13.99
N ARG A 11 -13.00 -11.47 13.21
CA ARG A 11 -11.94 -10.70 12.55
C ARG A 11 -12.41 -10.33 11.15
N MET A 12 -12.28 -9.06 10.81
CA MET A 12 -12.63 -8.53 9.50
C MET A 12 -11.64 -9.04 8.47
N CYS A 13 -12.13 -9.55 7.34
CA CYS A 13 -11.31 -10.17 6.32
C CYS A 13 -11.54 -9.47 4.98
N MET A 14 -10.50 -8.89 4.39
CA MET A 14 -10.62 -8.04 3.20
C MET A 14 -9.91 -8.65 1.98
N GLN A 15 -10.57 -8.59 0.82
CA GLN A 15 -10.00 -9.02 -0.46
C GLN A 15 -9.43 -7.83 -1.23
N LEU A 16 -8.12 -7.84 -1.44
CA LEU A 16 -7.36 -6.74 -2.04
C LEU A 16 -6.82 -7.08 -3.42
N ALA A 17 -7.00 -6.20 -4.41
CA ALA A 17 -6.40 -6.35 -5.74
C ALA A 17 -5.46 -5.18 -6.07
N PRO A 18 -4.12 -5.38 -6.15
CA PRO A 18 -3.20 -4.41 -6.73
C PRO A 18 -3.30 -4.40 -8.27
N PHE A 19 -3.42 -3.22 -8.87
CA PHE A 19 -3.33 -3.01 -10.32
C PHE A 19 -2.12 -2.17 -10.65
N HIS A 20 -1.26 -2.62 -11.55
CA HIS A 20 -0.05 -1.89 -11.90
C HIS A 20 -0.29 -0.95 -13.09
N ALA A 21 0.03 0.34 -12.92
CA ALA A 21 0.07 1.30 -14.02
C ALA A 21 1.54 1.53 -14.41
N LEU A 22 2.12 0.62 -15.19
CA LEU A 22 3.37 0.94 -15.87
C LEU A 22 3.05 1.87 -17.04
N PHE A 23 3.61 3.07 -17.02
CA PHE A 23 3.87 3.83 -18.24
C PHE A 23 5.01 3.13 -19.02
N GLN A 24 4.77 1.90 -19.44
CA GLN A 24 5.68 1.16 -20.30
C GLN A 24 4.89 0.77 -21.56
N SER A 25 5.41 1.26 -22.66
CA SER A 25 4.90 1.34 -24.04
C SER A 25 4.52 0.02 -24.71
N PHE A 26 3.72 -0.85 -24.08
CA PHE A 26 3.13 -2.04 -24.73
C PHE A 26 1.72 -2.34 -24.22
N TYR A 27 0.72 -1.93 -25.00
CA TYR A 27 -0.66 -2.44 -25.13
C TYR A 27 -1.19 -3.42 -24.04
N SER A 28 -1.91 -2.89 -23.05
CA SER A 28 -3.27 -3.39 -22.75
C SER A 28 -4.08 -2.31 -22.04
N GLU A 29 -5.16 -1.84 -22.65
CA GLU A 29 -6.11 -0.85 -22.11
C GLU A 29 -6.92 -1.35 -20.89
N SER A 30 -6.54 -2.48 -20.30
CA SER A 30 -7.26 -3.12 -19.19
C SER A 30 -6.38 -3.20 -17.94
N LEU A 31 -6.83 -2.58 -16.85
CA LEU A 31 -6.28 -2.82 -15.52
C LEU A 31 -6.43 -4.30 -15.17
N LYS A 32 -5.31 -5.02 -15.04
CA LYS A 32 -5.29 -6.43 -14.64
C LYS A 32 -5.04 -6.54 -13.14
N VAL A 33 -5.88 -7.33 -12.47
CA VAL A 33 -5.64 -7.72 -11.08
C VAL A 33 -4.38 -8.57 -11.06
N LEU A 34 -3.34 -8.09 -10.37
CA LEU A 34 -2.12 -8.87 -10.18
C LEU A 34 -2.33 -9.92 -9.10
N ASP A 35 -2.70 -9.48 -7.90
CA ASP A 35 -2.83 -10.34 -6.72
C ASP A 35 -4.19 -10.24 -6.06
N ARG A 36 -4.50 -11.22 -5.21
CA ARG A 36 -5.69 -11.22 -4.35
C ARG A 36 -5.30 -11.59 -2.94
N PHE A 37 -5.19 -10.62 -2.05
CA PHE A 37 -4.85 -10.88 -0.65
C PHE A 37 -6.07 -11.16 0.20
N LEU A 38 -5.90 -12.03 1.18
CA LEU A 38 -6.83 -12.21 2.28
C LEU A 38 -6.20 -11.60 3.54
N ILE A 39 -6.60 -10.38 3.90
CA ILE A 39 -5.98 -9.65 5.01
C ILE A 39 -6.93 -9.50 6.19
N LEU A 40 -6.41 -9.62 7.42
CA LEU A 40 -7.18 -9.37 8.64
C LEU A 40 -7.20 -7.87 8.95
N GLY A 41 -8.30 -7.41 9.55
CA GLY A 41 -8.40 -6.04 10.05
C GLY A 41 -7.34 -5.68 11.09
N SER A 42 -6.79 -6.68 11.79
CA SER A 42 -5.70 -6.50 12.75
C SER A 42 -4.32 -6.28 12.11
N ASN A 43 -4.16 -6.63 10.83
CA ASN A 43 -2.89 -6.44 10.14
C ASN A 43 -2.61 -4.96 9.93
N THR A 44 -1.33 -4.59 9.85
CA THR A 44 -0.91 -3.22 9.54
C THR A 44 -0.82 -2.99 8.03
N LEU A 45 -0.81 -1.71 7.63
CA LEU A 45 -0.52 -1.35 6.24
C LEU A 45 0.91 -1.74 5.84
N LYS A 46 1.85 -1.76 6.79
CA LYS A 46 3.21 -2.28 6.53
C LYS A 46 3.21 -3.77 6.21
N GLU A 47 2.44 -4.57 6.94
CA GLU A 47 2.29 -6.00 6.61
C GLU A 47 1.67 -6.20 5.22
N LEU A 48 0.72 -5.33 4.81
CA LEU A 48 0.21 -5.32 3.44
C LEU A 48 1.29 -4.96 2.42
N LYS A 49 2.06 -3.88 2.65
CA LYS A 49 3.20 -3.49 1.80
C LYS A 49 4.17 -4.66 1.59
N ASN A 50 4.56 -5.32 2.68
CA ASN A 50 5.52 -6.42 2.63
C ASN A 50 4.99 -7.67 1.91
N ALA A 51 3.67 -7.79 1.73
CA ALA A 51 3.05 -8.90 1.00
C ALA A 51 2.91 -8.62 -0.51
N ILE A 52 3.11 -7.39 -0.96
CA ILE A 52 3.04 -7.02 -2.38
C ILE A 52 4.39 -7.30 -3.02
N GLU A 53 4.42 -8.24 -3.97
CA GLU A 53 5.61 -8.54 -4.76
C GLU A 53 5.57 -7.71 -6.06
N CYS A 54 6.58 -6.89 -6.30
CA CYS A 54 6.65 -6.07 -7.50
C CYS A 54 7.97 -6.30 -8.25
N PRO A 55 7.96 -6.54 -9.58
CA PRO A 55 9.18 -6.66 -10.36
C PRO A 55 10.11 -5.44 -10.25
N SER A 56 9.52 -4.25 -10.05
CA SER A 56 10.25 -2.99 -9.85
C SER A 56 11.23 -3.03 -8.68
N ASP A 57 11.05 -3.92 -7.71
CA ASP A 57 11.98 -4.10 -6.59
C ASP A 57 13.39 -4.46 -7.02
N ASN A 58 13.50 -5.20 -8.12
CA ASN A 58 14.75 -5.73 -8.63
C ASN A 58 15.31 -4.91 -9.81
N HIS A 59 14.67 -3.79 -10.15
CA HIS A 59 15.20 -2.86 -11.14
C HIS A 59 16.41 -2.11 -10.58
N VAL A 60 17.27 -1.67 -11.49
CA VAL A 60 18.38 -0.74 -11.22
C VAL A 60 18.13 0.48 -12.09
N PHE A 61 17.92 1.65 -11.47
CA PHE A 61 17.65 2.90 -12.19
C PHE A 61 18.90 3.73 -12.47
N GLU A 62 19.94 3.57 -11.65
CA GLU A 62 21.21 4.27 -11.83
C GLU A 62 22.08 3.59 -12.88
N ASP A 63 22.94 4.37 -13.52
CA ASP A 63 23.98 3.81 -14.39
C ASP A 63 25.06 3.12 -13.54
N VAL A 64 25.21 1.82 -13.74
CA VAL A 64 26.20 0.98 -13.07
C VAL A 64 27.09 0.24 -14.07
N SER A 65 27.21 0.72 -15.32
CA SER A 65 28.02 0.06 -16.37
C SER A 65 29.45 -0.26 -15.96
N GLU A 66 30.05 0.60 -15.11
CA GLU A 66 31.46 0.52 -14.72
C GLU A 66 31.75 -0.48 -13.59
N ARG A 67 30.73 -1.10 -12.99
CA ARG A 67 30.92 -2.08 -11.90
C ARG A 67 29.82 -3.16 -11.87
N PRO A 68 30.04 -4.30 -11.22
CA PRO A 68 28.97 -5.26 -11.00
C PRO A 68 27.80 -4.65 -10.20
N VAL A 69 26.58 -5.05 -10.55
CA VAL A 69 25.36 -4.72 -9.80
C VAL A 69 25.47 -5.33 -8.40
N SER A 70 25.29 -4.51 -7.38
CA SER A 70 25.22 -4.95 -5.98
C SER A 70 23.78 -4.95 -5.48
N ASN A 71 23.54 -5.51 -4.29
CA ASN A 71 22.20 -5.52 -3.70
C ASN A 71 21.70 -4.10 -3.42
N GLU A 72 22.59 -3.17 -3.09
CA GLU A 72 22.28 -1.77 -2.79
C GLU A 72 21.78 -0.99 -4.01
N ASP A 73 22.04 -1.50 -5.22
CA ASP A 73 21.55 -0.92 -6.47
C ASP A 73 20.10 -1.27 -6.76
N LEU A 74 19.58 -2.34 -6.15
CA LEU A 74 18.20 -2.75 -6.31
C LEU A 74 17.28 -1.69 -5.74
N CYS A 75 16.25 -1.34 -6.49
CA CYS A 75 15.30 -0.28 -6.14
C CYS A 75 14.72 -0.43 -4.73
N LYS A 76 14.37 -1.65 -4.31
CA LYS A 76 13.85 -1.93 -2.95
C LYS A 76 14.79 -1.47 -1.82
N ASN A 77 16.10 -1.51 -2.07
CA ASN A 77 17.13 -1.16 -1.10
C ASN A 77 17.56 0.30 -1.24
N ARG A 78 17.67 0.77 -2.49
CA ARG A 78 18.11 2.13 -2.84
C ARG A 78 17.05 3.19 -2.52
N TYR A 79 15.79 2.89 -2.80
CA TYR A 79 14.64 3.81 -2.72
C TYR A 79 13.52 3.19 -1.87
N PRO A 80 13.69 3.10 -0.54
CA PRO A 80 12.73 2.41 0.33
C PRO A 80 11.46 3.22 0.64
N SER A 81 11.48 4.53 0.36
CA SER A 81 10.36 5.45 0.59
C SER A 81 9.18 5.07 -0.28
N SER A 82 8.05 4.77 0.36
CA SER A 82 6.79 4.44 -0.31
C SER A 82 5.61 4.88 0.53
N TYR A 83 4.42 4.99 -0.08
CA TYR A 83 3.21 5.37 0.66
C TYR A 83 1.95 4.76 0.06
N PHE A 84 0.95 4.56 0.92
CA PHE A 84 -0.43 4.38 0.49
C PHE A 84 -1.18 5.70 0.58
N PHE A 85 -2.10 5.95 -0.34
CA PHE A 85 -3.04 7.04 -0.27
C PHE A 85 -4.46 6.48 -0.26
N PHE A 86 -5.06 6.45 0.94
CA PHE A 86 -6.46 6.07 1.13
C PHE A 86 -7.28 7.30 1.47
N HIS A 87 -8.24 7.61 0.60
CA HIS A 87 -9.17 8.73 0.74
C HIS A 87 -8.47 10.10 0.78
N ASP A 88 -8.23 10.65 1.97
CA ASP A 88 -7.62 11.95 2.24
C ASP A 88 -6.28 11.81 3.00
N THR A 89 -5.83 10.58 3.25
CA THR A 89 -4.70 10.31 4.14
C THR A 89 -3.57 9.61 3.41
N PHE A 90 -2.36 10.17 3.50
CA PHE A 90 -1.12 9.54 3.10
C PHE A 90 -0.57 8.71 4.26
N TYR A 91 -0.39 7.41 4.03
CA TYR A 91 0.23 6.48 4.97
C TYR A 91 1.65 6.23 4.51
N VAL A 92 2.62 6.87 5.17
CA VAL A 92 4.03 6.88 4.77
C VAL A 92 4.82 5.81 5.51
N ASP A 93 5.83 5.24 4.85
CA ASP A 93 6.77 4.34 5.50
C ASP A 93 7.94 5.13 6.09
N VAL A 94 8.02 5.15 7.41
CA VAL A 94 9.05 5.88 8.17
C VAL A 94 9.97 4.96 8.96
N GLU A 95 9.89 3.65 8.73
CA GLU A 95 10.66 2.67 9.52
C GLU A 95 12.13 2.58 9.09
N ALA A 96 12.41 2.63 7.79
CA ALA A 96 13.78 2.51 7.31
C ALA A 96 14.56 3.80 7.63
N ARG A 97 15.80 3.65 8.11
CA ARG A 97 16.69 4.81 8.39
C ARG A 97 16.91 5.71 7.16
N THR A 98 16.68 5.18 5.97
CA THR A 98 16.82 5.84 4.68
C THR A 98 15.48 6.18 4.02
N SER A 99 14.34 5.77 4.59
CA SER A 99 13.03 6.21 4.11
C SER A 99 12.67 7.58 4.68
N TYR A 100 12.07 8.41 3.86
CA TYR A 100 11.61 9.75 4.20
C TYR A 100 10.23 9.99 3.59
N ASP A 101 9.50 10.97 4.15
CA ASP A 101 8.21 11.39 3.63
C ASP A 101 8.38 12.09 2.27
N ILE A 102 8.06 11.38 1.19
CA ILE A 102 8.06 11.86 -0.21
C ILE A 102 6.74 12.51 -0.63
N THR A 103 5.78 12.69 0.29
CA THR A 103 4.44 13.20 -0.02
C THR A 103 4.32 14.71 0.14
N SER A 104 5.33 15.37 0.72
CA SER A 104 5.24 16.77 1.15
C SER A 104 4.93 17.73 -0.01
N GLU A 105 5.53 17.49 -1.17
CA GLU A 105 5.38 18.25 -2.39
C GLU A 105 3.98 18.03 -3.00
N VAL A 106 3.51 16.78 -3.00
CA VAL A 106 2.17 16.42 -3.50
C VAL A 106 1.08 17.06 -2.64
N ARG A 107 1.27 17.06 -1.30
CA ARG A 107 0.35 17.69 -0.36
C ARG A 107 0.31 19.21 -0.53
N SER A 108 1.47 19.84 -0.69
CA SER A 108 1.57 21.29 -0.93
C SER A 108 0.89 21.67 -2.24
N TRP A 109 1.17 20.93 -3.32
CA TRP A 109 0.52 21.10 -4.61
C TRP A 109 -1.01 20.95 -4.53
N ALA A 110 -1.51 19.94 -3.81
CA ALA A 110 -2.94 19.70 -3.66
C ALA A 110 -3.63 20.85 -2.91
N LEU A 111 -2.99 21.38 -1.87
CA LEU A 111 -3.49 22.51 -1.09
C LEU A 111 -3.59 23.79 -1.93
N GLU A 112 -2.54 24.12 -2.69
CA GLU A 112 -2.50 25.30 -3.58
C GLU A 112 -3.61 25.28 -4.64
N ARG A 113 -4.03 24.09 -5.06
CA ARG A 113 -5.09 23.88 -6.06
C ARG A 113 -6.49 23.75 -5.46
N GLY A 114 -6.63 23.84 -4.13
CA GLY A 114 -7.91 23.71 -3.46
C GLY A 114 -8.52 22.31 -3.57
N LEU A 115 -7.69 21.26 -3.71
CA LEU A 115 -8.14 19.86 -3.79
C LEU A 115 -8.51 19.25 -2.42
N GLY A 116 -8.42 20.05 -1.36
CA GLY A 116 -8.73 19.64 0.01
C GLY A 116 -7.48 19.47 0.86
N LYS A 117 -7.68 19.48 2.19
CA LYS A 117 -6.63 19.18 3.15
C LYS A 117 -6.39 17.67 3.17
N THR A 118 -5.12 17.29 3.16
CA THR A 118 -4.68 15.90 3.24
C THR A 118 -3.98 15.65 4.57
N GLU A 119 -4.21 14.49 5.16
CA GLU A 119 -3.56 14.07 6.41
C GLU A 119 -2.38 13.14 6.13
N VAL A 120 -1.53 12.96 7.14
CA VAL A 120 -0.41 11.99 7.11
C VAL A 120 -0.45 11.12 8.34
N ALA A 121 -0.23 9.83 8.14
CA ALA A 121 -0.12 8.83 9.19
C ALA A 121 1.02 7.84 8.89
N ASP A 122 1.50 7.17 9.92
CA ASP A 122 2.51 6.12 9.80
C ASP A 122 1.86 4.79 9.42
N MET A 123 2.30 4.18 8.32
CA MET A 123 1.77 2.89 7.87
C MET A 123 2.18 1.71 8.78
N ASN A 124 3.27 1.86 9.54
CA ASN A 124 3.80 0.80 10.39
C ASN A 124 2.90 0.52 11.60
N THR A 125 2.15 1.53 12.05
CA THR A 125 1.23 1.45 13.19
C THR A 125 -0.25 1.47 12.79
N THR A 126 -0.57 1.88 11.57
CA THR A 126 -1.95 1.91 11.06
C THR A 126 -2.43 0.50 10.71
N ARG A 127 -3.56 0.07 11.29
CA ARG A 127 -4.20 -1.21 10.96
C ARG A 127 -5.23 -1.08 9.85
N ILE A 128 -5.47 -2.16 9.13
CA ILE A 128 -6.46 -2.24 8.05
C ILE A 128 -7.87 -1.89 8.53
N VAL A 129 -8.25 -2.30 9.75
CA VAL A 129 -9.57 -1.97 10.33
C VAL A 129 -9.77 -0.49 10.61
N ASP A 130 -8.69 0.26 10.77
CA ASP A 130 -8.73 1.68 11.11
C ASP A 130 -8.81 2.57 9.85
N LEU A 131 -8.74 1.98 8.65
CA LEU A 131 -8.79 2.70 7.37
C LEU A 131 -10.20 3.19 7.03
N LYS A 132 -10.28 4.44 6.59
CA LYS A 132 -11.49 4.99 5.96
C LYS A 132 -11.47 4.65 4.48
N CYS A 133 -12.16 3.58 4.10
CA CYS A 133 -12.25 3.14 2.72
C CYS A 133 -13.69 2.86 2.25
N ARG A 134 -13.89 2.90 0.94
CA ARG A 134 -15.12 2.55 0.23
C ARG A 134 -14.85 1.25 -0.52
N LEU A 135 -15.76 0.29 -0.40
CA LEU A 135 -15.65 -0.96 -1.14
C LEU A 135 -15.74 -0.71 -2.65
N GLY A 136 -14.88 -1.38 -3.40
CA GLY A 136 -14.76 -1.22 -4.84
C GLY A 136 -14.06 0.06 -5.31
N ALA A 137 -13.76 1.02 -4.42
CA ALA A 137 -12.99 2.21 -4.79
C ALA A 137 -11.49 1.87 -4.91
N PRO A 138 -10.79 2.36 -5.96
CA PRO A 138 -9.36 2.23 -6.08
C PRO A 138 -8.63 3.25 -5.19
N TYR A 139 -7.55 2.79 -4.57
CA TYR A 139 -6.65 3.57 -3.74
C TYR A 139 -5.21 3.43 -4.24
N LEU A 140 -4.37 4.43 -4.05
CA LEU A 140 -3.00 4.39 -4.57
C LEU A 140 -2.05 3.75 -3.56
N TYR A 141 -1.17 2.89 -4.04
CA TYR A 141 0.08 2.52 -3.41
C TYR A 141 1.21 2.93 -4.35
N LEU A 142 1.92 4.01 -3.99
CA LEU A 142 3.14 4.39 -4.68
C LEU A 142 4.29 3.59 -4.07
N HIS A 143 4.88 2.69 -4.85
CA HIS A 143 5.89 1.77 -4.36
C HIS A 143 7.30 2.34 -4.47
N VAL A 144 7.80 2.52 -5.69
CA VAL A 144 9.17 3.01 -5.96
C VAL A 144 9.22 3.80 -7.26
N GLY A 145 9.81 5.00 -7.23
CA GLY A 145 9.83 5.89 -8.39
C GLY A 145 8.41 6.16 -8.92
N ALA A 146 8.15 5.80 -10.18
CA ALA A 146 6.83 5.90 -10.82
C ALA A 146 6.01 4.59 -10.78
N CYS A 147 6.39 3.62 -9.96
CA CYS A 147 5.71 2.34 -9.83
C CYS A 147 4.42 2.51 -8.98
N GLU A 148 3.30 2.70 -9.67
CA GLU A 148 1.98 2.85 -9.05
C GLU A 148 1.21 1.52 -9.04
N HIS A 149 0.62 1.20 -7.88
CA HIS A 149 -0.32 0.10 -7.70
C HIS A 149 -1.67 0.63 -7.20
N LEU A 150 -2.78 0.27 -7.85
CA LEU A 150 -4.11 0.57 -7.35
C LEU A 150 -4.60 -0.56 -6.46
N ILE A 151 -5.00 -0.26 -5.24
CA ILE A 151 -5.48 -1.19 -4.23
C ILE A 151 -7.00 -1.06 -4.12
N THR A 152 -7.76 -2.14 -4.33
CA THR A 152 -9.22 -2.14 -4.14
C THR A 152 -9.66 -3.13 -3.07
N PHE A 153 -10.51 -2.67 -2.15
CA PHE A 153 -11.18 -3.55 -1.19
C PHE A 153 -12.49 -4.06 -1.77
N ASN A 154 -12.54 -5.32 -2.17
CA ASN A 154 -13.68 -5.88 -2.91
C ASN A 154 -14.74 -6.53 -2.01
N ASN A 155 -14.34 -7.03 -0.85
CA ASN A 155 -15.22 -7.74 0.06
C ASN A 155 -14.73 -7.55 1.50
N VAL A 156 -15.66 -7.46 2.44
CA VAL A 156 -15.43 -7.40 3.88
C VAL A 156 -16.33 -8.43 4.54
N THR A 157 -15.72 -9.38 5.25
CA THR A 157 -16.48 -10.39 6.01
C THR A 157 -16.02 -10.47 7.45
N LEU A 158 -16.95 -10.74 8.36
CA LEU A 158 -16.65 -11.04 9.76
C LEU A 158 -16.41 -12.55 9.90
N ARG A 159 -15.18 -12.97 10.15
CA ARG A 159 -14.86 -14.39 10.34
C ARG A 159 -14.73 -14.70 11.83
N SER A 160 -15.59 -15.60 12.31
CA SER A 160 -15.40 -16.28 13.59
C SER A 160 -14.35 -17.38 13.38
N TYR A 161 -13.24 -17.32 14.11
CA TYR A 161 -12.27 -18.41 14.14
C TYR A 161 -12.60 -19.28 15.34
N LYS A 162 -12.94 -20.56 15.10
CA LYS A 162 -12.89 -21.55 16.18
C LYS A 162 -11.42 -21.94 16.34
N ALA A 163 -10.85 -21.60 17.50
CA ALA A 163 -9.57 -22.11 17.93
C ALA A 163 -9.64 -23.64 18.10
#